data_AF-A0AA39ITT2-F1
#
_entry.id   AF-A0AA39ITT2-F1
#
_cell.length_a   1.000
_cell.length_b   1.000
_cell.length_c   1.000
_cell.angle_alpha   90.00
_cell.angle_beta   90.00
_cell.angle_gamma   90.00
#
_symmetry.space_group_name_H-M   'P 1'
#
loop_
_entity.id
_entity.type
_entity.pdbx_description
1 polymer ?
#
loop_
_entity_poly.entity_id
_entity_poly.type
_entity_poly.pdbx_seq_one_letter_code
_entity_poly.pdbx_strand_id
1 'polypeptide(L)'
;MASTKSPEEQDAILSSIPTNICQTTGLLGVELSVKAFVCCPKCYKTYHLEDANGYPEFCDFRAFPGDTPCHQRLRSPSQGGIALPVHQFLYQDLQQWIGWMYARPDIERLLDRYPSQCSGDSGVMEDIWDGTILREF
;
A
#
# COMPACT_ATOMS: atom_id res chain seq x y z
N MET A 1 26.14 27.10 1.38
CA MET A 1 25.15 27.99 2.02
C MET A 1 23.79 27.33 1.91
N ALA A 2 23.26 26.78 3.00
CA ALA A 2 21.97 26.10 2.99
C ALA A 2 20.85 27.15 2.92
N SER A 3 20.07 27.13 1.83
CA SER A 3 18.91 28.01 1.66
C SER A 3 17.76 27.45 2.51
N THR A 4 17.57 28.02 3.70
CA THR A 4 16.43 27.72 4.57
C THR A 4 15.19 28.39 3.99
N LYS A 5 14.27 27.57 3.44
CA LYS A 5 12.98 28.02 2.89
C LYS A 5 12.15 28.76 3.95
N SER A 6 11.38 29.75 3.51
CA SER A 6 10.49 30.54 4.36
C SER A 6 9.44 29.64 5.05
N PRO A 7 8.97 29.97 6.28
CA PRO A 7 7.93 29.20 6.98
C PRO A 7 6.66 29.02 6.14
N GLU A 8 6.27 30.03 5.36
CA GLU A 8 5.08 29.98 4.49
C GLU A 8 5.25 28.98 3.33
N GLU A 9 6.47 28.86 2.80
CA GLU A 9 6.78 27.87 1.76
C GLU A 9 6.75 26.45 2.32
N GLN A 10 7.10 26.26 3.60
CA GLN A 10 7.03 24.97 4.27
C GLN A 10 5.58 24.54 4.50
N ASP A 11 4.72 25.46 4.94
CA ASP A 11 3.29 25.18 5.14
C ASP A 11 2.56 24.89 3.82
N ALA A 12 2.95 25.58 2.73
CA ALA A 12 2.45 25.29 1.39
C ALA A 12 2.85 23.89 0.90
N ILE A 13 4.08 23.44 1.20
CA ILE A 13 4.53 22.08 0.87
C ILE A 13 3.77 21.06 1.71
N LEU A 14 3.66 21.25 3.02
CA LEU A 14 2.99 20.30 3.91
C LEU A 14 1.50 20.13 3.57
N SER A 15 0.82 21.21 3.21
CA SER A 15 -0.59 21.17 2.79
C SER A 15 -0.81 20.54 1.42
N SER A 16 0.23 20.47 0.57
CA SER A 16 0.16 19.78 -0.73
C SER A 16 0.28 18.25 -0.64
N ILE A 17 0.71 17.73 0.52
CA ILE A 17 0.92 16.28 0.71
C ILE A 17 -0.44 15.61 0.93
N PRO A 18 -0.81 14.60 0.12
CA PRO A 18 -2.02 13.82 0.33
C PRO A 18 -2.05 13.20 1.72
N THR A 19 -3.14 13.40 2.45
CA THR A 19 -3.31 12.89 3.83
C THR A 19 -3.95 11.51 3.88
N ASN A 20 -4.53 11.04 2.77
CA ASN A 20 -5.11 9.72 2.69
C ASN A 20 -4.86 9.07 1.32
N ILE A 21 -4.98 7.74 1.29
CA ILE A 21 -4.73 6.94 0.10
C ILE A 21 -5.66 7.29 -1.08
N CYS A 22 -6.89 7.75 -0.81
CA CYS A 22 -7.83 8.17 -1.85
C CYS A 22 -7.36 9.44 -2.57
N GLN A 23 -6.78 10.40 -1.84
CA GLN A 23 -6.18 11.59 -2.43
C GLN A 23 -4.92 11.23 -3.23
N THR A 24 -4.08 10.34 -2.71
CA THR A 24 -2.87 9.86 -3.42
C THR A 24 -3.25 9.17 -4.73
N THR A 25 -4.24 8.29 -4.71
CA THR A 25 -4.72 7.57 -5.89
C THR A 25 -5.35 8.48 -6.93
N GLY A 26 -6.17 9.44 -6.50
CA GLY A 26 -6.72 10.47 -7.39
C GLY A 26 -5.64 11.31 -8.05
N LEU A 27 -4.63 11.74 -7.29
CA LEU A 27 -3.50 12.52 -7.80
C LEU A 27 -2.65 11.74 -8.81
N LEU A 28 -2.40 10.46 -8.54
CA LEU A 28 -1.58 9.59 -9.39
C LEU A 28 -2.35 9.00 -10.58
N GLY A 29 -3.67 9.20 -10.68
CA GLY A 29 -4.50 8.54 -11.68
C GLY A 29 -4.44 7.03 -11.57
N VAL A 30 -4.43 6.51 -10.33
CA VAL A 30 -4.33 5.08 -10.02
C VAL A 30 -5.67 4.59 -9.49
N GLU A 31 -6.27 3.62 -10.16
CA GLU A 31 -7.43 2.91 -9.61
C GLU A 31 -6.96 1.75 -8.73
N LEU A 32 -7.05 1.91 -7.41
CA LEU A 32 -6.71 0.84 -6.46
C LEU A 32 -7.94 -0.01 -6.17
N SER A 33 -7.85 -1.31 -6.46
CA SER A 33 -8.77 -2.30 -5.92
C SER A 33 -8.12 -2.95 -4.69
N VAL A 34 -8.58 -2.54 -3.51
CA VAL A 34 -8.12 -3.07 -2.23
C VAL A 34 -9.29 -3.63 -1.45
N LYS A 35 -9.07 -4.74 -0.77
CA LYS A 35 -10.01 -5.34 0.17
C LYS A 35 -9.60 -4.94 1.59
N ALA A 36 -10.53 -4.38 2.34
CA ALA A 36 -10.29 -3.97 3.72
C ALA A 36 -10.62 -5.09 4.71
N PHE A 37 -9.72 -5.30 5.66
CA PHE A 37 -9.85 -6.28 6.73
C PHE A 37 -9.64 -5.64 8.09
N VAL A 38 -10.36 -6.13 9.09
CA VAL A 38 -10.10 -5.85 10.50
C VAL A 38 -9.21 -6.95 11.06
N CYS A 39 -8.12 -6.57 11.73
CA CYS A 39 -7.20 -7.51 12.35
C CYS A 39 -7.29 -7.45 13.87
N CYS A 40 -7.30 -8.61 14.51
CA CYS A 40 -7.11 -8.67 15.95
C CYS A 40 -5.65 -8.28 16.30
N PRO A 41 -5.41 -7.28 17.16
CA PRO A 41 -4.05 -6.86 17.49
C PRO A 41 -3.28 -7.88 18.35
N LYS A 42 -3.96 -8.87 18.94
CA LYS A 42 -3.36 -9.90 19.80
C LYS A 42 -3.02 -11.19 19.08
N CYS A 43 -3.91 -11.67 18.20
CA CYS A 43 -3.77 -12.97 17.53
C CYS A 43 -3.73 -12.89 16.00
N TYR A 44 -3.87 -11.68 15.43
CA TYR A 44 -3.80 -11.41 13.99
C TYR A 44 -4.85 -12.10 13.12
N LYS A 45 -5.88 -12.76 13.70
CA LYS A 45 -7.06 -13.18 12.93
C LYS A 45 -7.68 -11.98 12.21
N THR A 46 -8.02 -12.19 10.94
CA THR A 46 -8.63 -11.19 10.06
C THR A 46 -10.13 -11.42 9.91
N TYR A 47 -10.86 -10.34 9.71
CA TYR A 47 -12.29 -10.30 9.41
C TYR A 47 -12.49 -9.36 8.23
N HIS A 48 -13.33 -9.71 7.26
CA HIS A 48 -13.61 -8.79 6.16
C HIS A 48 -14.43 -7.61 6.67
N LEU A 49 -14.06 -6.40 6.26
CA LEU A 49 -14.77 -5.19 6.68
C LEU A 49 -16.17 -5.10 6.04
N GLU A 50 -16.32 -5.67 4.84
CA GLU A 50 -17.51 -5.59 3.97
C GLU A 50 -18.46 -6.79 4.10
N ASP A 51 -18.23 -7.69 5.05
CA ASP A 51 -19.14 -8.82 5.29
C ASP A 51 -20.55 -8.31 5.62
N ALA A 52 -21.60 -8.97 5.09
CA ALA A 52 -22.99 -8.55 5.26
C ALA A 52 -23.45 -8.45 6.73
N ASN A 53 -22.85 -9.28 7.61
CA ASN A 53 -23.10 -9.27 9.05
C ASN A 53 -22.13 -8.36 9.84
N GLY A 54 -21.19 -7.72 9.15
CA GLY A 54 -20.07 -6.99 9.73
C GLY A 54 -19.10 -7.90 10.49
N TYR A 55 -18.20 -7.25 11.25
CA TYR A 55 -17.22 -7.91 12.11
C TYR A 55 -17.60 -7.73 13.61
N PRO A 56 -17.27 -8.72 14.47
CA PRO A 56 -17.66 -8.70 15.87
C PRO A 56 -16.96 -7.60 16.68
N GLU A 57 -17.49 -7.24 17.84
CA GLU A 57 -16.82 -6.28 18.74
C GLU A 57 -15.56 -6.87 19.39
N PHE A 58 -15.57 -8.18 19.66
CA PHE A 58 -14.47 -8.91 20.29
C PHE A 58 -14.03 -10.09 19.40
N CYS A 59 -12.73 -10.36 19.41
CA CYS A 59 -12.14 -11.47 18.66
C CYS A 59 -12.63 -12.83 19.19
N ASP A 60 -13.13 -13.67 18.29
CA ASP A 60 -13.66 -15.01 18.57
C ASP A 60 -12.65 -16.14 18.31
N PHE A 61 -11.44 -15.80 17.87
CA PHE A 61 -10.40 -16.78 17.53
C PHE A 61 -10.06 -17.69 18.70
N ARG A 62 -9.99 -19.00 18.43
CA ARG A 62 -9.51 -20.04 19.34
C ARG A 62 -8.37 -20.80 18.65
N ALA A 63 -7.24 -20.96 19.35
CA ALA A 63 -6.11 -21.71 18.81
C ALA A 63 -6.44 -23.21 18.74
N PHE A 64 -7.08 -23.75 19.78
CA PHE A 64 -7.61 -25.10 19.82
C PHE A 64 -9.11 -25.12 20.17
N PRO A 65 -9.89 -26.16 19.76
CA PRO A 65 -11.33 -26.22 20.00
C PRO A 65 -11.77 -26.09 21.46
N GLY A 66 -10.90 -26.46 22.41
CA GLY A 66 -11.14 -26.36 23.85
C GLY A 66 -10.68 -25.05 24.50
N ASP A 67 -9.97 -24.18 23.78
CA ASP A 67 -9.40 -22.96 24.36
C ASP A 67 -10.44 -21.86 24.55
N THR A 68 -10.12 -20.95 25.46
CA THR A 68 -10.83 -19.69 25.58
C THR A 68 -10.55 -18.82 24.34
N PRO A 69 -11.58 -18.15 23.80
CA PRO A 69 -11.37 -17.26 22.66
C PRO A 69 -10.54 -16.05 23.06
N CYS A 70 -9.85 -15.47 22.07
CA CYS A 70 -8.92 -14.36 22.25
C CYS A 70 -9.54 -13.17 23.01
N HIS A 71 -10.82 -12.86 22.74
CA HIS A 71 -11.63 -11.81 23.37
C HIS A 71 -11.03 -10.39 23.32
N GLN A 72 -10.02 -10.17 22.48
CA GLN A 72 -9.46 -8.84 22.27
C GLN A 72 -10.49 -7.94 21.55
N ARG A 73 -10.64 -6.70 22.01
CA ARG A 73 -11.54 -5.73 21.38
C ARG A 73 -11.06 -5.34 19.99
N LEU A 74 -11.97 -5.33 19.02
CA LEU A 74 -11.70 -5.03 17.60
C LEU A 74 -12.16 -3.63 17.20
N ARG A 75 -13.00 -2.96 18.02
CA ARG A 75 -13.50 -1.60 17.79
C ARG A 75 -12.94 -0.61 18.81
N SER A 76 -12.62 0.59 18.36
CA SER A 76 -12.26 1.69 19.25
C SER A 76 -13.48 2.13 20.07
N PRO A 77 -13.30 2.57 21.32
CA PRO A 77 -14.38 3.18 22.07
C PRO A 77 -14.84 4.44 21.35
N SER A 78 -16.12 4.53 20.98
CA SER A 78 -16.65 5.75 20.41
C SER A 78 -17.01 6.75 21.51
N GLN A 79 -16.36 7.90 21.51
CA GLN A 79 -16.82 9.07 22.26
C GLN A 79 -17.72 9.89 21.34
N GLY A 80 -18.97 9.46 21.16
CA GLY A 80 -19.98 10.22 20.39
C GLY A 80 -19.94 10.07 18.87
N GLY A 81 -19.26 9.05 18.33
CA GLY A 81 -19.14 8.79 16.89
C GLY A 81 -19.27 7.32 16.49
N ILE A 82 -18.91 7.01 15.24
CA ILE A 82 -18.88 5.63 14.73
C ILE A 82 -17.63 4.94 15.28
N ALA A 83 -17.80 3.77 15.90
CA ALA A 83 -16.71 2.96 16.41
C ALA A 83 -15.91 2.33 15.24
N LEU A 84 -14.65 2.75 15.08
CA LEU A 84 -13.77 2.32 14.00
C LEU A 84 -13.00 1.05 14.38
N PRO A 85 -12.50 0.27 13.40
CA PRO A 85 -11.56 -0.82 13.67
C PRO A 85 -10.33 -0.32 14.43
N VAL A 86 -9.88 -1.08 15.44
CA VAL A 86 -8.62 -0.78 16.17
C VAL A 86 -7.41 -0.97 15.26
N HIS A 87 -7.43 -1.99 14.42
CA HIS A 87 -6.37 -2.28 13.46
C HIS A 87 -7.00 -2.71 12.13
N GLN A 88 -6.64 -2.01 11.06
CA GLN A 88 -7.09 -2.29 9.71
C GLN A 88 -5.93 -2.74 8.84
N PHE A 89 -6.15 -3.76 8.04
CA PHE A 89 -5.23 -4.27 7.04
C PHE A 89 -5.87 -4.12 5.67
N LEU A 90 -5.13 -3.56 4.72
CA LEU A 90 -5.55 -3.47 3.33
C LEU A 90 -4.81 -4.54 2.54
N TYR A 91 -5.59 -5.36 1.83
CA TYR A 91 -5.06 -6.39 0.96
C TYR A 91 -5.32 -6.02 -0.50
N GLN A 92 -4.27 -6.07 -1.30
CA GLN A 92 -4.38 -5.95 -2.75
C GLN A 92 -4.18 -7.33 -3.37
N ASP A 93 -5.11 -7.74 -4.22
CA ASP A 93 -4.97 -8.98 -4.97
C ASP A 93 -3.82 -8.85 -5.98
N LEU A 94 -2.85 -9.75 -5.88
CA LEU A 94 -1.63 -9.68 -6.69
C LEU A 94 -1.95 -9.83 -8.18
N GLN A 95 -2.84 -10.76 -8.55
CA GLN A 95 -3.16 -11.02 -9.95
C GLN A 95 -3.89 -9.83 -10.56
N GLN A 96 -4.85 -9.28 -9.83
CA GLN A 96 -5.58 -8.08 -10.26
C GLN A 96 -4.64 -6.88 -10.41
N TRP A 97 -3.73 -6.67 -9.45
CA TRP A 97 -2.75 -5.58 -9.50
C TRP A 97 -1.79 -5.73 -10.68
N ILE A 98 -1.25 -6.94 -10.89
CA ILE A 98 -0.38 -7.22 -12.03
C ILE A 98 -1.12 -6.97 -13.35
N GLY A 99 -2.34 -7.51 -13.50
CA GLY A 99 -3.14 -7.32 -14.71
C GLY A 99 -3.40 -5.85 -15.01
N TRP A 100 -3.76 -5.07 -13.98
CA TRP A 100 -3.91 -3.62 -14.11
C TRP A 100 -2.61 -2.91 -14.48
N MET A 101 -1.47 -3.31 -13.89
CA MET A 101 -0.17 -2.72 -14.18
C MET A 101 0.22 -2.93 -15.65
N TYR A 102 0.10 -4.15 -16.17
CA TYR A 102 0.41 -4.47 -17.56
C TYR A 102 -0.59 -3.87 -18.55
N ALA A 103 -1.83 -3.57 -18.12
CA ALA A 103 -2.81 -2.88 -18.97
C ALA A 103 -2.46 -1.39 -19.22
N ARG A 104 -1.43 -0.84 -18.57
CA ARG A 104 -0.99 0.54 -18.80
C ARG A 104 -0.22 0.64 -20.13
N PRO A 105 -0.60 1.55 -21.05
CA PRO A 105 0.01 1.65 -22.38
C PRO A 105 1.53 1.85 -22.37
N ASP A 106 2.05 2.58 -21.37
CA ASP A 106 3.48 2.85 -21.24
C ASP A 106 4.26 1.66 -20.69
N ILE A 107 3.64 0.76 -19.93
CA ILE A 107 4.34 -0.35 -19.28
C ILE A 107 4.77 -1.37 -20.33
N GLU A 108 3.91 -1.74 -21.26
CA GLU A 108 4.28 -2.61 -22.39
C GLU A 108 5.48 -2.04 -23.17
N ARG A 109 5.42 -0.76 -23.52
CA ARG A 109 6.52 -0.05 -24.19
C ARG A 109 7.82 -0.05 -23.37
N LEU A 110 7.73 0.10 -22.05
CA LEU A 110 8.91 0.09 -21.16
C LEU A 110 9.51 -1.30 -21.00
N LEU A 111 8.70 -2.36 -21.13
CA LEU A 111 9.16 -3.75 -21.08
C LEU A 111 9.78 -4.19 -22.41
N ASP A 112 9.22 -3.74 -23.53
CA ASP A 112 9.75 -3.99 -24.88
C ASP A 112 11.05 -3.23 -25.15
N ARG A 113 11.37 -2.24 -24.30
CA ARG A 113 12.60 -1.47 -24.40
C ARG A 113 13.79 -2.38 -24.14
N TYR A 114 14.62 -2.54 -25.17
CA TYR A 114 15.84 -3.32 -25.04
C TYR A 114 16.82 -2.62 -24.07
N PRO A 115 17.31 -3.29 -23.02
CA PRO A 115 18.09 -2.63 -21.98
C PRO A 115 19.36 -1.93 -22.48
N SER A 116 20.00 -2.46 -23.53
CA SER A 116 21.20 -1.85 -24.12
C SER A 116 20.96 -0.52 -24.84
N GLN A 117 19.71 -0.07 -25.00
CA GLN A 117 19.39 1.23 -25.58
C GLN A 117 19.40 2.36 -24.54
N CYS A 118 19.54 2.03 -23.25
CA CYS A 118 19.52 2.99 -22.15
C CYS A 118 20.87 3.22 -21.46
N SER A 119 21.89 2.44 -21.81
CA SER A 119 23.23 2.64 -21.29
C SER A 119 23.81 3.94 -21.81
N GLY A 120 23.95 4.93 -20.93
CA GLY A 120 24.71 6.14 -21.24
C GLY A 120 26.19 5.81 -21.37
N ASP A 121 26.86 6.37 -22.39
CA ASP A 121 28.32 6.32 -22.57
C ASP A 121 29.11 7.11 -21.50
N SER A 122 28.49 7.41 -20.34
CA SER A 122 29.07 8.25 -19.29
C SER A 122 30.21 7.56 -18.53
N GLY A 123 30.40 6.26 -18.72
CA GLY A 123 31.35 5.45 -17.94
C GLY A 123 30.93 5.24 -16.48
N VAL A 124 29.72 5.68 -16.12
CA VAL A 124 29.12 5.50 -14.79
C VAL A 124 28.02 4.46 -14.91
N MET A 125 28.10 3.41 -14.09
CA MET A 125 27.06 2.39 -13.99
C MET A 125 25.88 2.96 -13.20
N GLU A 126 24.75 3.21 -13.85
CA GLU A 126 23.53 3.74 -13.22
C GLU A 126 22.51 2.62 -12.97
N ASP A 127 22.50 1.60 -13.84
CA ASP A 127 21.62 0.44 -13.76
C ASP A 127 22.42 -0.88 -13.94
N ILE A 128 21.84 -2.00 -13.51
CA ILE A 128 22.38 -3.36 -13.67
C ILE A 128 22.64 -3.66 -15.16
N TRP A 129 21.81 -3.11 -16.05
CA TRP A 129 21.95 -3.26 -17.50
C TRP A 129 23.17 -2.54 -18.11
N ASP A 130 23.80 -1.62 -17.37
CA ASP A 130 25.06 -1.00 -17.78
C ASP A 130 26.27 -1.90 -17.53
N GLY A 131 26.08 -3.00 -16.79
CA GLY A 131 27.10 -4.03 -16.63
C GLY A 131 27.44 -4.71 -17.96
N THR A 132 28.71 -5.08 -18.15
CA THR A 132 29.13 -5.88 -19.32
C THR A 132 28.64 -7.33 -19.22
N ILE A 133 28.53 -7.88 -18.01
CA ILE A 133 28.24 -9.29 -17.77
C ILE A 133 26.89 -9.78 -18.31
N LEU A 134 25.86 -8.92 -18.31
CA LEU A 134 24.53 -9.27 -18.84
C LEU A 134 24.41 -9.06 -20.35
N ARG A 135 25.38 -8.37 -20.97
CA ARG A 135 25.43 -8.14 -22.42
C ARG A 135 26.21 -9.24 -23.16
N GLU A 136 27.06 -9.97 -22.44
CA GLU A 136 27.98 -10.97 -23.00
C GLU A 136 27.55 -12.43 -22.73
N PHE A 137 26.37 -12.64 -22.12
CA PHE A 137 25.79 -13.97 -21.88
C PHE A 137 24.95 -14.46 -23.07
#